data_AF-A0A5N5IAY8-F1
#
_entry.id   AF-A0A5N5IAY8-F1
#
_cell.length_a   1.000
_cell.length_b   1.000
_cell.length_c   1.000
_cell.angle_alpha   90.00
_cell.angle_beta   90.00
_cell.angle_gamma   90.00
#
_symmetry.space_group_name_H-M   'P 1'
#
loop_
_entity.id
_entity.type
_entity.pdbx_description
1 polymer ?
#
loop_
_entity_poly.entity_id
_entity_poly.type
_entity_poly.pdbx_seq_one_letter_code
_entity_poly.pdbx_strand_id
1 'polypeptide(L)'
;METKEGFLSTHPQKNVSLLTTHSPDCLGLHQGYGLWKRANYGEGMIIEHLDTSIGLNYPSFSDEGVSTPPAKWKGKCDFNGTMCNNKLIGAQNFLGAEEGNITGTPFD
;
A
#
# COMPACT_ATOMS: atom_id res chain seq x y z
N MET A 1 -34.68 8.55 -15.01
CA MET A 1 -33.36 9.02 -15.50
C MET A 1 -33.23 8.77 -17.00
N GLU A 2 -33.69 7.59 -17.46
CA GLU A 2 -33.71 7.18 -18.87
C GLU A 2 -34.48 8.11 -19.81
N THR A 3 -35.46 8.87 -19.28
CA THR A 3 -36.29 9.80 -20.06
C THR A 3 -35.74 11.23 -20.13
N LYS A 4 -34.56 11.49 -19.55
CA LYS A 4 -33.93 12.82 -19.64
C LYS A 4 -33.23 13.00 -20.98
N GLU A 5 -33.41 14.17 -21.58
CA GLU A 5 -32.65 14.57 -22.77
C GLU A 5 -31.14 14.52 -22.45
N GLY A 6 -30.35 13.86 -23.31
CA GLY A 6 -28.91 13.61 -23.08
C GLY A 6 -28.57 12.31 -22.35
N PHE A 7 -29.55 11.50 -21.97
CA PHE A 7 -29.31 10.17 -21.43
C PHE A 7 -28.87 9.17 -22.52
N LEU A 8 -27.66 8.61 -22.41
CA LEU A 8 -27.13 7.61 -23.36
C LEU A 8 -27.29 6.17 -22.86
N SER A 9 -26.79 5.87 -21.66
CA SER A 9 -26.97 4.56 -21.02
C SER A 9 -26.64 4.64 -19.52
N THR A 10 -27.14 3.67 -18.76
CA THR A 10 -26.69 3.39 -17.39
C THR A 10 -26.35 1.93 -17.24
N HIS A 11 -25.40 1.65 -16.37
CA HIS A 11 -25.02 0.30 -15.99
C HIS A 11 -25.14 0.20 -14.47
N PRO A 12 -25.73 -0.89 -13.93
CA PRO A 12 -25.77 -1.09 -12.49
C PRO A 12 -24.35 -1.09 -11.92
N GLN A 13 -24.12 -0.32 -10.85
CA GLN A 13 -22.89 -0.47 -10.08
C GLN A 13 -22.85 -1.90 -9.55
N LYS A 14 -21.79 -2.63 -9.88
CA LYS A 14 -21.55 -3.99 -9.39
C LYS A 14 -20.29 -3.98 -8.53
N ASN A 15 -20.36 -4.63 -7.38
CA ASN A 15 -19.16 -4.96 -6.62
C ASN A 15 -18.40 -6.03 -7.43
N VAL A 16 -17.21 -5.67 -7.89
CA VAL A 16 -16.28 -6.61 -8.52
C VAL A 16 -15.26 -7.04 -7.47
N SER A 17 -14.85 -8.30 -7.51
CA SER A 17 -13.72 -8.75 -6.69
C SER A 17 -12.46 -8.01 -7.13
N LEU A 18 -11.68 -7.52 -6.17
CA LEU A 18 -10.39 -6.89 -6.45
C LEU A 18 -9.45 -7.93 -7.06
N LEU A 19 -9.08 -7.73 -8.33
CA LEU A 19 -8.08 -8.53 -9.03
C LEU A 19 -6.85 -7.66 -9.25
N THR A 20 -5.89 -7.72 -8.33
CA THR A 20 -4.58 -7.06 -8.50
C THR A 20 -3.59 -7.93 -9.29
N THR A 21 -3.98 -9.16 -9.63
CA THR A 21 -3.10 -10.17 -10.25
C THR A 21 -2.72 -9.87 -11.69
N HIS A 22 -3.51 -9.06 -12.42
CA HIS A 22 -3.29 -8.77 -13.84
C HIS A 22 -3.01 -7.31 -14.16
N SER A 23 -3.13 -6.41 -13.18
CA SER A 23 -2.91 -4.97 -13.40
C SER A 23 -1.50 -4.65 -13.93
N PRO A 24 -0.40 -5.28 -13.44
CA PRO A 24 0.93 -5.04 -14.01
C PRO A 24 1.01 -5.41 -15.49
N ASP A 25 0.49 -6.57 -15.89
CA ASP A 25 0.50 -7.01 -17.29
C ASP A 25 -0.33 -6.10 -18.19
N CYS A 26 -1.51 -5.67 -17.72
CA CYS A 26 -2.35 -4.70 -18.43
C CYS A 26 -1.61 -3.38 -18.69
N LEU A 27 -0.75 -2.96 -17.75
CA LEU A 27 0.08 -1.76 -17.86
C LEU A 27 1.41 -2.01 -18.61
N GLY A 28 1.66 -3.23 -19.10
CA GLY A 28 2.92 -3.60 -19.76
C GLY A 28 4.13 -3.62 -18.81
N LEU A 29 3.89 -3.82 -17.51
CA LEU A 29 4.92 -3.89 -16.47
C LEU A 29 5.31 -5.35 -16.26
N HIS A 30 6.50 -5.71 -16.73
CA HIS A 30 6.98 -7.08 -16.72
C HIS A 30 8.34 -7.20 -16.04
N GLN A 31 8.57 -8.34 -15.39
CA GLN A 31 9.87 -8.63 -14.77
C GLN A 31 10.97 -8.81 -15.82
N GLY A 32 12.16 -8.31 -15.52
CA GLY A 32 13.37 -8.52 -16.32
C GLY A 32 13.54 -7.58 -17.53
N TYR A 33 12.54 -6.76 -17.87
CA TYR A 33 12.60 -5.78 -18.97
C TYR A 33 11.71 -4.56 -18.74
N GLY A 34 11.63 -3.67 -19.74
CA GLY A 34 10.72 -2.52 -19.72
C GLY A 34 11.02 -1.47 -18.65
N LEU A 35 9.97 -0.87 -18.09
CA LEU A 35 10.09 0.17 -17.07
C LEU A 35 10.66 -0.38 -15.75
N TRP A 36 10.20 -1.54 -15.30
CA TRP A 36 10.60 -2.13 -14.03
C TRP A 36 12.10 -2.39 -13.94
N LYS A 37 12.71 -3.00 -14.98
CA LYS A 37 14.17 -3.16 -15.01
C LYS A 37 14.90 -1.82 -15.01
N ARG A 38 14.45 -0.85 -15.82
CA ARG A 38 15.11 0.47 -15.95
C ARG A 38 15.04 1.29 -14.67
N ALA A 39 13.94 1.20 -13.94
CA ALA A 39 13.74 1.87 -12.66
C ALA A 39 14.29 1.06 -11.47
N ASN A 40 15.00 -0.04 -11.73
CA ASN A 40 15.49 -0.97 -10.72
C ASN A 40 14.39 -1.39 -9.72
N TYR A 41 13.19 -1.65 -10.22
CA TYR A 41 11.99 -2.02 -9.44
C TYR A 41 11.63 -1.04 -8.32
N GLY A 42 12.12 0.21 -8.38
CA GLY A 42 11.90 1.22 -7.35
C GLY A 42 12.85 1.12 -6.16
N GLU A 43 13.97 0.38 -6.25
CA GLU A 43 14.96 0.30 -5.19
C GLU A 43 15.41 1.70 -4.74
N GLY A 44 15.40 1.94 -3.43
CA GLY A 44 15.75 3.22 -2.82
C GLY A 44 14.66 4.30 -2.85
N MET A 45 13.53 4.04 -3.51
CA MET A 45 12.34 4.89 -3.45
C MET A 45 11.47 4.51 -2.26
N ILE A 46 10.93 5.50 -1.56
CA ILE A 46 10.06 5.32 -0.40
C ILE A 46 8.71 5.95 -0.74
N ILE A 47 7.63 5.18 -0.58
CA ILE A 47 6.26 5.63 -0.82
C ILE A 47 5.54 5.64 0.52
N GLU A 48 5.05 6.81 0.92
CA GLU A 48 4.19 6.95 2.10
C GLU A 48 2.73 6.73 1.71
N HIS A 49 2.00 5.96 2.52
CA HIS A 49 0.58 5.72 2.33
C HIS A 49 -0.18 6.14 3.59
N LEU A 50 -1.00 7.18 3.45
CA LEU A 50 -1.88 7.67 4.51
C LEU A 50 -3.23 6.96 4.39
N ASP A 51 -3.42 5.94 5.19
CA ASP A 51 -4.62 5.11 5.24
C ASP A 51 -5.09 4.97 6.70
N THR A 52 -6.27 4.42 6.89
CA THR A 52 -6.89 4.12 8.18
C THR A 52 -6.19 2.96 8.90
N SER A 53 -5.68 1.97 8.17
CA SER A 53 -5.00 0.81 8.76
C SER A 53 -4.05 0.13 7.77
N ILE A 54 -3.20 -0.75 8.30
CA ILE A 54 -2.30 -1.59 7.52
C ILE A 54 -2.19 -2.97 8.16
N GLY A 55 -2.32 -4.04 7.38
CA GLY A 55 -2.09 -5.38 7.89
C GLY A 55 -0.61 -5.73 7.90
N LEU A 56 0.03 -5.60 9.06
CA LEU A 56 1.48 -5.72 9.22
C LEU A 56 2.04 -7.13 8.92
N ASN A 57 1.19 -8.16 8.97
CA ASN A 57 1.57 -9.57 8.79
C ASN A 57 1.21 -10.15 7.42
N TYR A 58 0.87 -9.33 6.43
CA TYR A 58 0.54 -9.83 5.10
C TYR A 58 1.79 -10.23 4.30
N PRO A 59 1.75 -11.34 3.51
CA PRO A 59 2.88 -11.77 2.68
C PRO A 59 3.41 -10.70 1.72
N SER A 60 2.57 -9.76 1.30
CA SER A 60 2.96 -8.64 0.43
C SER A 60 3.95 -7.65 1.07
N PHE A 61 4.11 -7.70 2.40
CA PHE A 61 5.11 -6.93 3.15
C PHE A 61 6.33 -7.75 3.58
N SER A 62 6.51 -8.97 3.03
CA SER A 62 7.76 -9.72 3.20
C SER A 62 8.95 -8.91 2.69
N ASP A 63 10.06 -8.97 3.41
CA ASP A 63 11.32 -8.34 3.05
C ASP A 63 12.32 -9.32 2.39
N GLU A 64 11.86 -10.52 2.02
CA GLU A 64 12.66 -11.46 1.24
C GLU A 64 13.10 -10.84 -0.09
N GLY A 65 14.41 -10.80 -0.32
CA GLY A 65 14.99 -10.18 -1.51
C GLY A 65 14.94 -8.64 -1.53
N VAL A 66 14.54 -7.99 -0.43
CA VAL A 66 14.51 -6.52 -0.31
C VAL A 66 15.77 -6.04 0.40
N SER A 67 16.48 -5.10 -0.23
CA SER A 67 17.66 -4.45 0.35
C SER A 67 17.32 -3.63 1.60
N THR A 68 18.31 -3.35 2.44
CA THR A 68 18.12 -2.49 3.61
C THR A 68 17.63 -1.08 3.21
N PRO A 69 16.88 -0.39 4.10
CA PRO A 69 16.37 0.94 3.81
C PRO A 69 17.49 1.96 3.54
N PRO A 70 17.26 2.99 2.72
CA PRO A 70 18.25 4.04 2.48
C PRO A 70 18.74 4.68 3.79
N ALA A 71 20.06 4.85 3.96
CA ALA A 71 20.64 5.42 5.19
C ALA A 71 20.14 6.83 5.56
N LYS A 72 19.59 7.56 4.58
CA LYS A 72 18.96 8.88 4.78
C LYS A 72 17.54 8.81 5.35
N TRP A 73 16.92 7.63 5.43
CA TRP A 73 15.59 7.44 6.00
C TRP A 73 15.60 7.74 7.49
N LYS A 74 14.65 8.54 7.95
CA LYS A 74 14.52 8.98 9.35
C LYS A 74 13.12 8.79 9.90
N GLY A 75 12.29 8.00 9.22
CA GLY A 75 10.95 7.69 9.70
C GLY A 75 10.98 6.80 10.95
N LYS A 76 9.81 6.61 11.55
CA LYS A 76 9.63 5.84 12.77
C LYS A 76 8.70 4.66 12.54
N CYS A 77 8.85 3.66 13.39
CA CYS A 77 7.91 2.56 13.54
C CYS A 77 7.34 2.63 14.95
N ASP A 78 6.10 3.07 15.09
CA ASP A 78 5.44 3.24 16.39
C ASP A 78 4.90 1.91 16.94
N PHE A 79 4.88 0.86 16.11
CA PHE A 79 4.53 -0.49 16.51
C PHE A 79 5.74 -1.18 17.16
N ASN A 80 5.51 -2.15 18.05
CA ASN A 80 6.57 -2.95 18.67
C ASN A 80 7.61 -3.31 17.58
N GLY A 81 8.88 -2.95 17.79
CA GLY A 81 9.92 -2.86 16.75
C GLY A 81 10.19 -4.12 15.92
N THR A 82 9.49 -5.21 16.19
CA THR A 82 9.41 -6.44 15.40
C THR A 82 8.47 -6.35 14.19
N MET A 83 7.63 -5.32 14.05
CA MET A 83 6.63 -5.24 12.96
C MET A 83 7.12 -4.50 11.71
N CYS A 84 8.13 -3.64 11.82
CA CYS A 84 8.80 -3.06 10.66
C CYS A 84 9.99 -3.93 10.23
N ASN A 85 10.23 -3.99 8.93
CA ASN A 85 11.29 -4.78 8.30
C ASN A 85 11.90 -3.99 7.12
N ASN A 86 12.66 -4.62 6.23
CA ASN A 86 13.25 -3.88 5.10
C ASN A 86 12.23 -3.48 4.02
N LYS A 87 11.00 -4.01 4.04
CA LYS A 87 9.91 -3.67 3.12
C LYS A 87 8.97 -2.61 3.70
N LEU A 88 8.44 -2.85 4.90
CA LEU A 88 7.67 -1.88 5.67
C LEU A 88 8.60 -1.19 6.66
N ILE A 89 9.18 -0.07 6.22
CA ILE A 89 10.30 0.59 6.91
C ILE A 89 9.86 1.66 7.92
N GLY A 90 8.57 1.93 8.01
CA GLY A 90 7.97 2.90 8.91
C GLY A 90 6.45 2.78 8.94
N ALA A 91 5.87 2.99 10.11
CA ALA A 91 4.44 2.89 10.33
C ALA A 91 4.12 3.72 11.58
N GLN A 92 3.26 4.73 11.42
CA GLN A 92 2.93 5.70 12.46
C GLN A 92 1.42 5.81 12.60
N ASN A 93 0.94 5.99 13.83
CA ASN A 93 -0.46 6.20 14.12
C ASN A 93 -0.68 7.65 14.58
N PHE A 94 -1.50 8.39 13.83
CA PHE A 94 -1.81 9.79 14.12
C PHE A 94 -3.08 9.99 14.94
N LEU A 95 -3.82 8.91 15.27
CA LEU A 95 -5.03 8.98 16.09
C LEU A 95 -4.75 9.26 17.58
N GLY A 96 -3.47 9.29 17.98
CA GLY A 96 -3.01 9.52 19.36
C GLY A 96 -2.43 10.91 19.64
N ALA A 97 -2.80 11.95 18.88
CA ALA A 97 -2.44 13.33 19.23
C ALA A 97 -3.27 13.91 20.41
N GLU A 98 -4.13 13.11 21.04
CA GLU A 98 -4.66 13.38 22.38
C GLU A 98 -4.33 12.20 23.32
N GLU A 99 -3.80 12.52 24.50
CA GLU A 99 -3.58 11.58 25.60
C GLU A 99 -4.90 10.92 26.00
N GLY A 100 -5.13 9.70 25.52
CA GLY A 100 -6.27 8.90 25.93
C GLY A 100 -6.03 7.44 25.60
N ASN A 101 -5.87 6.61 26.64
CA ASN A 101 -5.73 5.15 26.58
C ASN A 101 -6.57 4.52 25.46
N ILE A 102 -5.93 4.11 24.36
CA ILE A 102 -6.56 3.22 23.39
C ILE A 102 -6.32 1.79 23.91
N THR A 103 -7.27 1.29 24.69
CA THR A 103 -7.34 -0.12 25.12
C THR A 103 -7.95 -1.04 24.05
N GLY A 104 -8.11 -0.57 22.81
CA GLY A 104 -8.45 -1.40 21.66
C GLY A 104 -7.19 -1.80 20.90
N THR A 105 -7.00 -3.09 20.63
CA THR A 105 -6.05 -3.55 19.62
C THR A 105 -6.39 -2.86 18.29
N PRO A 106 -5.48 -2.06 17.68
CA PRO A 106 -5.80 -1.25 16.50
C PRO A 106 -6.05 -2.04 15.20
N PHE A 107 -6.27 -3.35 15.28
CA PHE A 107 -6.12 -4.27 14.16
C PHE A 107 -7.14 -5.42 14.11
N ASP A 108 -8.29 -5.30 14.77
CA ASP A 108 -9.45 -6.15 14.44
C ASP A 108 -10.35 -5.48 13.38
#